data_AF-A0A496ZN20-F1
#
_entry.id   AF-A0A496ZN20-F1
#
_cell.length_a   1.000
_cell.length_b   1.000
_cell.length_c   1.000
_cell.angle_alpha   90.00
_cell.angle_beta   90.00
_cell.angle_gamma   90.00
#
_symmetry.space_group_name_H-M   'P 1'
#
loop_
_entity.id
_entity.type
_entity.pdbx_description
1 polymer ?
#
loop_
_entity_poly.entity_id
_entity_poly.type
_entity_poly.pdbx_seq_one_letter_code
_entity_poly.pdbx_strand_id
1 'polypeptide(L)' 'MQTKKITVPIEIIIQLLKRLKDEEKEEIFKEVFIEEDTQPLTEEERISINIAEEELKKGETISWPFGG' A
#
# COMPACT_ATOMS: atom_id res chain seq x y z
N MET A 1 -15.64 -14.08 20.58
CA MET A 1 -15.93 -14.80 19.32
C MET A 1 -14.88 -15.88 19.14
N GLN A 2 -15.27 -17.13 18.88
CA GLN A 2 -14.31 -18.21 18.64
C GLN A 2 -13.91 -18.17 17.16
N THR A 3 -12.75 -17.62 16.87
CA THR A 3 -12.25 -17.44 15.50
C THR A 3 -11.78 -18.79 14.95
N LYS A 4 -12.57 -19.41 14.07
CA LYS A 4 -12.16 -20.63 13.38
C LYS A 4 -11.25 -20.24 12.21
N LYS A 5 -10.00 -20.69 12.24
CA LYS A 5 -9.06 -20.51 11.13
C LYS A 5 -9.38 -21.54 10.06
N ILE A 6 -9.68 -21.07 8.85
CA ILE A 6 -9.96 -21.91 7.68
C ILE A 6 -8.77 -21.77 6.75
N THR A 7 -8.19 -22.88 6.31
CA THR A 7 -7.08 -22.89 5.36
C THR A 7 -7.65 -22.84 3.95
N VAL A 8 -7.32 -21.79 3.21
CA VAL A 8 -7.74 -21.60 1.82
C VAL A 8 -6.49 -21.58 0.93
N PRO A 9 -6.44 -22.35 -0.16
CA PRO A 9 -5.36 -22.26 -1.15
C PRO A 9 -5.26 -20.86 -1.75
N ILE A 10 -4.04 -20.33 -1.82
CA ILE A 10 -3.80 -18.96 -2.29
C ILE A 10 -4.22 -18.78 -3.76
N GLU A 11 -4.16 -19.84 -4.56
CA GLU A 11 -4.55 -19.82 -5.97
C GLU A 11 -6.02 -19.45 -6.15
N ILE A 12 -6.90 -19.88 -5.22
CA ILE A 12 -8.33 -19.57 -5.27
C ILE A 12 -8.54 -18.07 -5.02
N ILE A 13 -7.81 -17.51 -4.07
CA ILE A 13 -7.85 -16.07 -3.76
C ILE A 13 -7.36 -15.26 -4.96
N ILE A 14 -6.26 -15.68 -5.59
CA ILE A 14 -5.72 -15.03 -6.79
C ILE A 14 -6.73 -15.08 -7.94
N GLN A 15 -7.40 -16.22 -8.16
CA GLN A 15 -8.43 -16.34 -9.19
C GLN A 15 -9.65 -15.45 -8.94
N LEU A 16 -10.06 -15.30 -7.68
CA LEU A 16 -11.12 -14.37 -7.29
C LEU A 16 -10.72 -12.92 -7.60
N LEU A 17 -9.54 -12.50 -7.15
CA LEU A 17 -9.02 -11.14 -7.38
C LEU A 17 -8.88 -10.82 -8.88
N LYS A 18 -8.46 -11.79 -9.70
CA LYS A 18 -8.34 -11.61 -11.15
C LYS A 18 -9.66 -11.34 -11.86
N ARG A 19 -10.80 -11.72 -11.26
CA ARG A 19 -12.14 -11.51 -11.85
C ARG A 19 -12.74 -10.16 -11.49
N LEU A 20 -12.16 -9.45 -10.53
CA LEU A 20 -12.59 -8.12 -10.13
C LEU A 20 -12.14 -7.07 -11.14
N LYS A 21 -12.87 -5.97 -11.18
CA LYS A 21 -12.44 -4.74 -11.86
C LYS A 21 -11.31 -4.09 -11.09
N ASP A 22 -10.57 -3.22 -11.75
CA ASP A 22 -9.39 -2.61 -11.14
C ASP A 22 -9.74 -1.71 -9.95
N GLU A 23 -10.88 -1.00 -10.02
CA GLU A 23 -11.43 -0.21 -8.90
C GLU A 23 -11.69 -1.08 -7.65
N GLU A 24 -12.29 -2.26 -7.85
CA GLU A 24 -12.62 -3.20 -6.77
C GLU A 24 -11.36 -3.86 -6.17
N LYS A 25 -10.33 -4.10 -7.00
CA LYS A 25 -9.03 -4.60 -6.52
C LYS A 25 -8.33 -3.54 -5.68
N GLU A 26 -8.39 -2.28 -6.09
CA GLU A 26 -7.77 -1.18 -5.36
C GLU A 26 -8.45 -0.97 -4.00
N GLU A 27 -9.77 -1.04 -3.93
CA GLU A 27 -10.54 -0.97 -2.68
C GLU A 27 -10.18 -2.13 -1.73
N ILE A 28 -10.17 -3.37 -2.21
CA ILE A 28 -9.75 -4.53 -1.40
C ILE A 28 -8.30 -4.39 -0.95
N PHE A 29 -7.43 -3.87 -1.82
CA PHE A 29 -6.03 -3.66 -1.44
C PHE A 29 -5.92 -2.66 -0.27
N LYS A 30 -6.66 -1.54 -0.34
CA LYS A 30 -6.72 -0.55 0.74
C LYS A 30 -7.26 -1.15 2.03
N GLU A 31 -8.41 -1.81 1.98
CA GLU A 31 -9.09 -2.30 3.20
C GLU A 31 -8.40 -3.52 3.85
N VAL A 32 -7.75 -4.38 3.06
CA VAL A 32 -7.21 -5.66 3.56
C VAL A 32 -5.71 -5.61 3.81
N PHE A 33 -4.97 -4.84 3.01
CA PHE A 33 -3.50 -4.85 3.03
C PHE A 33 -2.87 -3.57 3.54
N ILE A 34 -3.64 -2.47 3.64
CA ILE A 34 -3.18 -1.26 4.29
C ILE A 34 -3.75 -1.27 5.71
N GLU A 35 -2.93 -1.71 6.67
CA GLU A 35 -3.12 -1.25 8.04
C GLU A 35 -2.74 0.23 8.04
N GLU A 36 -3.70 1.11 8.34
CA GLU A 36 -3.38 2.51 8.61
C GLU A 36 -2.43 2.54 9.81
N ASP A 37 -1.15 2.78 9.54
CA ASP A 37 -0.17 3.06 10.59
C ASP A 37 -0.52 4.43 11.18
N THR A 38 -1.28 4.40 12.27
CA THR A 38 -1.69 5.58 13.02
C THR A 38 -0.63 5.99 14.05
N GLN A 39 0.52 5.31 14.08
CA GLN A 39 1.60 5.70 14.96
C GLN A 39 2.16 7.06 14.50
N PRO A 40 2.48 7.96 15.45
CA PRO A 40 3.14 9.20 15.10
C PRO A 40 4.45 8.89 14.36
N LEU A 41 4.75 9.68 13.33
CA LEU A 41 6.02 9.61 12.64
C LEU A 41 7.17 9.71 13.64
N THR A 42 8.14 8.82 13.49
CA THR A 42 9.43 8.94 14.14
C THR A 42 10.17 10.18 13.61
N GLU A 43 11.16 10.65 14.37
CA GLU A 43 11.98 11.80 13.94
C GLU A 43 12.68 11.54 12.59
N GLU A 44 13.13 10.30 12.37
CA GLU A 44 13.79 9.88 11.12
C GLU A 44 12.83 9.94 9.92
N GLU A 45 11.58 9.46 10.09
CA GLU A 45 10.56 9.52 9.05
C GLU A 45 10.17 10.97 8.74
N ARG A 46 10.02 11.81 9.77
CA ARG A 46 9.72 13.24 9.58
C ARG A 46 10.82 13.97 8.82
N ILE A 47 12.08 13.69 9.14
CA ILE A 47 13.23 14.25 8.42
C ILE A 47 13.23 13.76 6.96
N SER A 48 12.97 12.48 6.74
CA SER A 48 12.94 11.89 5.40
C SER A 48 11.86 12.50 4.51
N ILE A 49 10.66 12.73 5.07
CA ILE A 49 9.57 13.42 4.36
C ILE A 49 9.96 14.86 4.01
N ASN A 50 10.55 15.61 4.95
CA ASN A 50 10.99 16.98 4.70
C ASN A 50 12.03 17.05 3.57
N ILE A 51 13.00 16.12 3.55
CA ILE A 51 14.00 16.05 2.47
C ILE A 51 13.32 15.77 1.13
N ALA A 52 12.43 14.77 1.08
CA ALA A 52 11.70 14.43 -0.14
C ALA A 52 10.84 15.60 -0.66
N GLU A 53 10.20 16.37 0.22
CA GLU A 53 9.46 17.58 -0.16
C GLU A 53 10.36 18.68 -0.73
N GLU A 54 11.55 18.87 -0.15
CA GLU A 54 12.53 19.83 -0.68
C GLU A 54 13.08 19.41 -2.04
N GLU A 55 13.40 18.12 -2.22
CA GLU A 55 13.83 17.56 -3.51
C GLU A 55 12.74 17.70 -4.58
N LEU A 56 11.48 17.44 -4.21
CA LEU A 56 10.32 17.64 -5.08
C LEU A 56 10.18 19.11 -5.51
N LYS A 57 10.32 20.06 -4.58
CA LYS A 57 10.29 21.51 -4.90
C LYS A 57 11.44 21.93 -5.81
N LYS A 58 12.62 21.33 -5.63
CA LYS A 58 13.81 21.59 -6.46
C LYS A 58 13.75 20.93 -7.84
N GLY A 59 12.81 19.99 -8.04
CA GLY A 59 12.75 19.18 -9.27
C GLY A 59 13.88 18.16 -9.36
N GLU A 60 14.56 17.87 -8.25
CA GLU A 60 15.62 16.86 -8.14
C GLU A 60 15.01 15.48 -7.83
N THR A 61 13.80 15.22 -8.32
CA THR A 61 13.13 13.93 -8.14
C THR A 61 13.54 12.98 -9.26
N ILE A 62 13.86 11.75 -8.88
CA ILE A 62 14.01 10.68 -9.86
C ILE A 62 12.61 10.31 -10.37
N SER A 63 12.46 10.26 -11.70
CA SER A 63 11.26 9.69 -12.30
C SER A 63 11.15 8.24 -11.86
N TRP A 64 10.02 7.87 -11.27
CA TRP A 64 9.80 6.49 -10.84
C TRP A 64 9.74 5.61 -12.09
N PRO A 65 10.70 4.68 -12.29
CA PRO A 65 10.87 3.98 -13.56
C PRO A 65 9.72 3.01 -13.91
N PHE A 66 8.76 2.83 -12.99
CA PHE A 66 7.63 1.91 -13.12
C PHE A 66 6.26 2.59 -13.04
N GLY A 67 6.19 3.93 -13.02
CA GLY A 67 4.95 4.69 -12.82
C GLY A 67 4.44 5.39 -14.09
N GLY A 68 4.40 4.66 -15.21
CA GLY A 68 3.87 5.15 -16.50
C GLY A 68 2.36 5.01 -16.61
#